data_AF-A0AAU7PNU5-F1
#
_entry.id   AF-A0AAU7PNU5-F1
#
_cell.length_a   1.000
_cell.length_b   1.000
_cell.length_c   1.000
_cell.angle_alpha   90.00
_cell.angle_beta   90.00
_cell.angle_gamma   90.00
#
_symmetry.space_group_name_H-M   'P 1'
#
loop_
_entity.id
_entity.type
_entity.pdbx_description
1 polymer ?
#
loop_
_entity_poly.entity_id
_entity_poly.type
_entity_poly.pdbx_seq_one_letter_code
_entity_poly.pdbx_strand_id
1 'polypeptide(L)'
;MKLKSIKNINIKTKLLLLGGISIMGLIFMGMESVITARQINEASTEISQCWVPAIIIAEELNTRTSDYRIKEYNHVITTDKKDMDRLEEEMIRIREDIARGFKDYELYISSESDRKLMEAAEGEWNKYLEYSDRLLVISRQNQTQEAFDMIIGDSRQLFDDASSRLLKVADFNRKGSEAASIHGDNLYGRLAKIKIITICLISGIISLLVLYIIMAIDKPVKALVEGTRKVANGDLEVHLPYRSEDEIGILTNSVNQLIERLKHIIDDEKYLFREIGSENFEVKSTCEHAYRGDFAPILYSITGLMSRLDAAKKRKERGGSAGTAENEKEELAQRAVCREITKHGRREMDASDKKG
;
A
#
# COMPACT_ATOMS: atom_id res chain seq x y z
N MET A 1 -20.67 -18.66 3.49
CA MET A 1 -20.90 -17.26 3.89
C MET A 1 -21.35 -16.49 2.65
N LYS A 2 -22.65 -16.14 2.52
CA LYS A 2 -23.15 -15.41 1.35
C LYS A 2 -22.65 -13.96 1.44
N LEU A 3 -21.76 -13.56 0.53
CA LEU A 3 -21.30 -12.18 0.42
C LEU A 3 -22.53 -11.29 0.13
N LYS A 4 -22.86 -10.39 1.07
CA LYS A 4 -23.86 -9.34 0.81
C LYS A 4 -23.38 -8.51 -0.38
N SER A 5 -24.27 -8.21 -1.32
CA SER A 5 -23.98 -7.31 -2.43
C SER A 5 -23.43 -5.99 -1.88
N ILE A 6 -22.38 -5.43 -2.51
CA ILE A 6 -21.74 -4.18 -2.04
C ILE A 6 -22.76 -3.05 -1.87
N LYS A 7 -23.84 -3.07 -2.65
CA LYS A 7 -24.96 -2.13 -2.52
C LYS A 7 -25.56 -2.10 -1.10
N ASN A 8 -25.75 -3.26 -0.49
CA ASN A 8 -26.43 -3.44 0.80
C ASN A 8 -25.49 -3.29 2.01
N ILE A 9 -24.24 -2.88 1.79
CA ILE A 9 -23.28 -2.66 2.85
C ILE A 9 -23.36 -1.21 3.32
N ASN A 10 -23.28 -1.01 4.63
CA ASN A 10 -23.23 0.30 5.27
C ASN A 10 -22.10 1.19 4.72
N ILE A 11 -22.32 2.51 4.68
CA ILE A 11 -21.34 3.49 4.20
C ILE A 11 -20.03 3.38 5.00
N LYS A 12 -20.12 3.27 6.33
CA LYS A 12 -18.95 3.11 7.21
C LYS A 12 -18.10 1.92 6.78
N THR A 13 -18.71 0.77 6.51
CA THR A 13 -18.01 -0.44 6.12
C THR A 13 -17.42 -0.32 4.72
N LYS A 14 -18.11 0.32 3.76
CA LYS A 14 -17.55 0.63 2.43
C LYS A 14 -16.27 1.46 2.54
N LEU A 15 -16.26 2.50 3.38
CA LEU A 15 -15.10 3.36 3.61
C LEU A 15 -13.96 2.64 4.35
N LEU A 16 -14.27 1.84 5.37
CA LEU A 16 -13.27 1.04 6.09
C LEU A 16 -12.61 0.00 5.18
N LEU A 17 -13.38 -0.66 4.30
CA LEU A 17 -12.85 -1.59 3.32
C LEU A 17 -11.90 -0.89 2.33
N LEU A 18 -12.31 0.28 1.81
CA LEU A 18 -11.46 1.07 0.93
C LEU A 18 -10.14 1.48 1.61
N GLY A 19 -10.21 2.00 2.83
CA GLY A 19 -9.04 2.38 3.61
C GLY A 19 -8.14 1.18 3.91
N GLY A 20 -8.73 0.06 4.33
CA GLY A 20 -8.00 -1.18 4.60
C GLY A 20 -7.28 -1.74 3.38
N ILE A 21 -7.96 -1.80 2.23
CA ILE A 21 -7.35 -2.25 0.95
C ILE A 21 -6.22 -1.30 0.54
N SER A 22 -6.41 0.01 0.72
CA SER A 22 -5.38 1.02 0.38
C SER A 22 -4.14 0.86 1.25
N ILE A 23 -4.31 0.71 2.57
CA ILE A 23 -3.19 0.47 3.51
C ILE A 23 -2.49 -0.84 3.20
N MET A 24 -3.26 -1.90 2.93
CA MET A 24 -2.69 -3.21 2.57
C MET A 24 -1.88 -3.13 1.27
N GLY A 25 -2.36 -2.38 0.28
CA GLY A 25 -1.61 -2.09 -0.95
C GLY A 25 -0.29 -1.36 -0.68
N LEU A 26 -0.29 -0.36 0.20
CA LEU A 26 0.93 0.36 0.60
C LEU A 26 1.93 -0.55 1.32
N ILE A 27 1.46 -1.38 2.24
CA ILE A 27 2.31 -2.36 2.95
C ILE A 27 2.93 -3.34 1.96
N PHE A 28 2.11 -3.87 1.04
CA PHE A 28 2.57 -4.77 -0.01
C PHE A 28 3.65 -4.13 -0.89
N MET A 29 3.43 -2.88 -1.33
CA MET A 29 4.44 -2.11 -2.08
C MET A 29 5.72 -1.91 -1.29
N GLY A 30 5.62 -1.62 0.02
CA GLY A 30 6.77 -1.48 0.91
C GLY A 30 7.57 -2.78 1.05
N MET A 31 6.89 -3.92 1.27
CA MET A 31 7.53 -5.23 1.36
C MET A 31 8.26 -5.60 0.07
N GLU A 32 7.59 -5.47 -1.08
CA GLU A 32 8.18 -5.70 -2.40
C GLU A 32 9.37 -4.75 -2.67
N SER A 33 9.33 -3.52 -2.14
CA SER A 33 10.45 -2.58 -2.20
C SER A 33 11.71 -3.16 -1.57
N VAL A 34 11.58 -3.64 -0.33
CA VAL A 34 12.70 -4.18 0.45
C VAL A 34 13.26 -5.46 -0.17
N ILE A 35 12.40 -6.35 -0.68
CA ILE A 35 12.84 -7.61 -1.31
C ILE A 35 13.69 -7.34 -2.55
N THR A 36 13.23 -6.45 -3.44
CA THR A 36 14.01 -6.07 -4.63
C THR A 36 15.31 -5.37 -4.27
N ALA A 37 15.31 -4.52 -3.25
CA ALA A 37 16.53 -3.85 -2.79
C ALA A 37 17.59 -4.86 -2.31
N ARG A 38 17.17 -5.92 -1.62
CA ARG A 38 18.08 -6.99 -1.17
C ARG A 38 18.72 -7.74 -2.35
N GLN A 39 17.94 -8.09 -3.36
CA GLN A 39 18.45 -8.80 -4.55
C GLN A 39 19.50 -7.98 -5.32
N ILE A 40 19.31 -6.66 -5.41
CA ILE A 40 20.30 -5.76 -6.01
C ILE A 40 21.57 -5.70 -5.14
N ASN A 41 21.38 -5.63 -3.83
CA ASN A 41 22.49 -5.56 -2.88
C ASN A 41 23.36 -6.83 -2.86
N GLU A 42 22.79 -8.01 -3.14
CA GLU A 42 23.53 -9.27 -3.22
C GLU A 42 24.60 -9.25 -4.32
N ALA A 43 24.27 -8.80 -5.53
CA ALA A 43 25.26 -8.69 -6.62
C ALA A 43 26.41 -7.73 -6.26
N SER A 44 26.09 -6.59 -5.64
CA SER A 44 27.11 -5.65 -5.15
C SER A 44 27.97 -6.24 -4.04
N THR A 45 27.39 -7.09 -3.18
CA THR A 45 28.09 -7.76 -2.09
C THR A 45 29.07 -8.77 -2.64
N GLU A 46 28.66 -9.57 -3.63
CA GLU A 46 29.52 -10.55 -4.31
C GLU A 46 30.73 -9.89 -4.97
N ILE A 47 30.52 -8.77 -5.69
CA ILE A 47 31.61 -7.99 -6.30
C ILE A 47 32.60 -7.48 -5.25
N SER A 48 32.09 -6.87 -4.17
CA SER A 48 32.91 -6.22 -3.15
C SER A 48 33.64 -7.22 -2.24
N GLN A 49 33.02 -8.36 -1.93
CA GLN A 49 33.51 -9.30 -0.92
C GLN A 49 34.21 -10.53 -1.50
N CYS A 50 34.04 -10.83 -2.79
CA CYS A 50 34.66 -11.98 -3.44
C CYS A 50 35.51 -11.54 -4.63
N TRP A 51 34.88 -10.96 -5.66
CA TRP A 51 35.56 -10.73 -6.94
C TRP A 51 36.69 -9.68 -6.85
N VAL A 52 36.46 -8.52 -6.22
CA VAL A 52 37.47 -7.45 -6.15
C VAL A 52 38.70 -7.85 -5.32
N PRO A 53 38.56 -8.41 -4.09
CA PRO A 53 39.70 -8.91 -3.34
C PRO A 53 40.51 -9.96 -4.09
N ALA A 54 39.86 -10.91 -4.79
CA ALA A 54 40.54 -11.92 -5.59
C ALA A 54 41.39 -11.29 -6.71
N ILE A 55 40.86 -10.30 -7.43
CA ILE A 55 41.61 -9.56 -8.47
C ILE A 55 42.83 -8.87 -7.86
N ILE A 56 42.65 -8.15 -6.74
CA ILE A 56 43.73 -7.42 -6.07
C ILE A 56 44.84 -8.37 -5.65
N ILE A 57 44.52 -9.47 -4.98
CA ILE A 57 45.51 -10.45 -4.51
C ILE A 57 46.26 -11.08 -5.69
N ALA A 58 45.56 -11.44 -6.78
CA ALA A 58 46.21 -12.01 -7.96
C ALA A 58 47.20 -11.03 -8.64
N GLU A 59 46.83 -9.75 -8.75
CA GLU A 59 47.71 -8.69 -9.28
C GLU A 59 48.87 -8.36 -8.34
N GLU A 60 48.63 -8.35 -7.02
CA GLU A 60 49.68 -8.17 -6.02
C GLU A 60 50.67 -9.34 -6.02
N LEU A 61 50.19 -10.58 -6.16
CA LEU A 61 51.04 -11.76 -6.36
C LEU A 61 51.91 -11.58 -7.60
N ASN A 62 51.32 -11.21 -8.74
CA ASN A 62 52.07 -10.99 -9.98
C ASN A 62 53.14 -9.90 -9.81
N THR A 63 52.82 -8.82 -9.08
CA THR A 63 53.77 -7.75 -8.74
C THR A 63 54.91 -8.26 -7.86
N ARG A 64 54.60 -8.99 -6.78
CA ARG A 64 55.63 -9.53 -5.87
C ARG A 64 56.54 -10.55 -6.54
N THR A 65 56.02 -11.38 -7.44
CA THR A 65 56.87 -12.29 -8.24
C THR A 65 57.85 -11.50 -9.12
N SER A 66 57.42 -10.36 -9.67
CA SER A 66 58.29 -9.45 -10.43
C SER A 66 59.34 -8.80 -9.53
N ASP A 67 58.96 -8.35 -8.33
CA ASP A 67 59.89 -7.80 -7.34
C ASP A 67 60.97 -8.83 -6.95
N TYR A 68 60.56 -10.07 -6.70
CA TYR A 68 61.48 -11.18 -6.44
C TYR A 68 62.48 -11.35 -7.58
N ARG A 69 61.99 -11.38 -8.84
CA ARG A 69 62.85 -11.54 -10.02
C ARG A 69 63.81 -10.37 -10.21
N ILE A 70 63.41 -9.14 -9.86
CA ILE A 70 64.31 -7.98 -9.87
C ILE A 70 65.45 -8.18 -8.86
N LYS A 71 65.18 -8.71 -7.67
CA LYS A 71 66.22 -9.03 -6.68
C LYS A 71 67.13 -10.16 -7.17
N GLU A 72 66.57 -11.17 -7.82
CA GLU A 72 67.34 -12.24 -8.46
C GLU A 72 68.30 -11.68 -9.52
N TYR A 73 67.84 -10.78 -10.41
CA TYR A 73 68.71 -10.09 -11.36
C TYR A 73 69.81 -9.28 -10.70
N ASN A 74 69.49 -8.53 -9.64
CA ASN A 74 70.48 -7.76 -8.89
C ASN A 74 71.52 -8.66 -8.24
N HIS A 75 71.12 -9.84 -7.77
CA HIS A 75 72.03 -10.83 -7.17
C HIS A 75 73.03 -11.34 -8.20
N VAL A 76 72.57 -11.67 -9.42
CA VAL A 76 73.43 -12.13 -10.53
C VAL A 76 74.53 -11.12 -10.90
N ILE A 77 74.22 -9.82 -10.86
CA ILE A 77 75.18 -8.76 -11.25
C ILE A 77 76.00 -8.21 -10.07
N THR A 78 75.77 -8.68 -8.85
CA THR A 78 76.47 -8.22 -7.64
C THR A 78 77.56 -9.21 -7.25
N THR A 79 78.77 -8.71 -6.96
CA THR A 79 79.91 -9.56 -6.55
C THR A 79 80.31 -9.38 -5.08
N ASP A 80 79.81 -8.33 -4.41
CA ASP A 80 80.06 -8.10 -2.99
C ASP A 80 79.19 -9.04 -2.14
N LYS A 81 79.83 -9.81 -1.25
CA LYS A 81 79.15 -10.85 -0.46
C LYS A 81 78.10 -10.30 0.49
N LYS A 82 78.34 -9.10 1.04
CA LYS A 82 77.43 -8.47 2.02
C LYS A 82 76.19 -7.94 1.33
N ASP A 83 76.32 -7.39 0.13
CA ASP A 83 75.17 -7.00 -0.68
C ASP A 83 74.37 -8.21 -1.17
N MET A 84 75.04 -9.32 -1.51
CA MET A 84 74.35 -10.59 -1.84
C MET A 84 73.56 -11.14 -0.66
N ASP A 85 74.12 -11.12 0.56
CA ASP A 85 73.41 -11.52 1.78
C ASP A 85 72.13 -10.68 1.98
N ARG A 86 72.24 -9.36 1.81
CA ARG A 86 71.09 -8.46 1.93
C ARG A 86 70.01 -8.76 0.89
N LEU A 87 70.40 -9.03 -0.36
CA LEU A 87 69.46 -9.40 -1.42
C LEU A 87 68.75 -10.72 -1.12
N GLU A 88 69.48 -11.73 -0.63
CA GLU A 88 68.90 -13.01 -0.23
C GLU A 88 67.91 -12.87 0.93
N GLU A 89 68.22 -12.05 1.94
CA GLU A 89 67.29 -11.72 3.02
C GLU A 89 66.01 -11.02 2.50
N GLU A 90 66.15 -10.06 1.59
CA GLU A 90 65.01 -9.38 0.94
C GLU A 90 64.17 -10.38 0.12
N MET A 91 64.82 -11.29 -0.62
CA MET A 91 64.16 -12.33 -1.40
C MET A 91 63.38 -13.33 -0.55
N ILE A 92 63.93 -13.73 0.60
CA ILE A 92 63.23 -14.60 1.57
C ILE A 92 61.93 -13.93 2.05
N ARG A 93 61.98 -12.65 2.42
CA ARG A 93 60.78 -11.90 2.86
C ARG A 93 59.73 -11.82 1.74
N ILE A 94 60.16 -11.57 0.51
CA ILE A 94 59.24 -11.56 -0.64
C ILE A 94 58.61 -12.94 -0.85
N ARG A 95 59.38 -14.03 -0.75
CA ARG A 95 58.83 -15.41 -0.82
C ARG A 95 57.78 -15.67 0.26
N GLU A 96 58.04 -15.24 1.50
CA GLU A 96 57.08 -15.37 2.60
C GLU A 96 55.79 -14.59 2.33
N ASP A 97 55.90 -13.38 1.81
CA ASP A 97 54.75 -12.55 1.45
C ASP A 97 53.97 -13.10 0.25
N ILE A 98 54.64 -13.74 -0.72
CA ILE A 98 53.99 -14.46 -1.83
C ILE A 98 53.25 -15.69 -1.30
N ALA A 99 53.89 -16.51 -0.46
CA ALA A 99 53.25 -17.68 0.14
C ALA A 99 52.02 -17.30 0.98
N ARG A 100 52.09 -16.17 1.70
CA ARG A 100 50.92 -15.61 2.40
C ARG A 100 49.83 -15.18 1.41
N GLY A 101 50.18 -14.53 0.30
CA GLY A 101 49.22 -14.13 -0.73
C GLY A 101 48.46 -15.30 -1.35
N PHE A 102 49.13 -16.43 -1.64
CA PHE A 102 48.46 -17.65 -2.09
C PHE A 102 47.47 -18.19 -1.06
N LYS A 103 47.84 -18.18 0.22
CA LYS A 103 46.96 -18.59 1.31
C LYS A 103 45.78 -17.63 1.52
N ASP A 104 46.02 -16.33 1.48
CA ASP A 104 44.98 -15.31 1.64
C ASP A 104 43.95 -15.38 0.52
N TYR A 105 44.37 -15.79 -0.68
CA TYR A 105 43.48 -16.00 -1.83
C TYR A 105 42.42 -17.09 -1.57
N GLU A 106 42.71 -18.10 -0.74
CA GLU A 106 41.77 -19.19 -0.44
C GLU A 106 40.43 -18.69 0.12
N LEU A 107 40.44 -17.53 0.79
CA LEU A 107 39.24 -16.90 1.36
C LEU A 107 38.28 -16.35 0.30
N TYR A 108 38.76 -16.14 -0.92
CA TYR A 108 38.04 -15.45 -1.99
C TYR A 108 37.76 -16.33 -3.20
N ILE A 109 38.03 -17.64 -3.11
CA ILE A 109 37.76 -18.60 -4.18
C ILE A 109 36.27 -18.57 -4.53
N SER A 110 35.99 -18.14 -5.77
CA SER A 110 34.63 -17.99 -6.29
C SER A 110 34.04 -19.30 -6.83
N SER A 111 34.91 -20.23 -7.29
CA SER A 111 34.48 -21.49 -7.91
C SER A 111 35.58 -22.53 -7.97
N GLU A 112 35.23 -23.76 -8.36
CA GLU A 112 36.21 -24.82 -8.63
C GLU A 112 37.17 -24.47 -9.78
N SER A 113 36.69 -23.70 -10.78
CA SER A 113 37.53 -23.27 -11.89
C SER A 113 38.57 -22.25 -11.45
N ASP A 114 38.16 -21.34 -10.57
CA ASP A 114 39.02 -20.35 -9.93
C ASP A 114 40.13 -21.03 -9.11
N ARG A 115 39.76 -21.98 -8.24
CA ARG A 115 40.73 -22.76 -7.45
C ARG A 115 41.79 -23.40 -8.32
N LYS A 116 41.38 -24.09 -9.39
CA LYS A 116 42.32 -24.76 -10.32
C LYS A 116 43.26 -23.79 -11.04
N LEU A 117 42.79 -22.58 -11.35
CA LEU A 117 43.64 -21.54 -11.94
C LEU A 117 44.70 -21.07 -10.94
N MET A 118 44.31 -20.85 -9.68
CA MET A 118 45.26 -20.44 -8.63
C MET A 118 46.26 -21.54 -8.28
N GLU A 119 45.83 -22.78 -8.11
CA GLU A 119 46.71 -23.93 -7.87
C GLU A 119 47.73 -24.12 -9.00
N ALA A 120 47.30 -23.90 -10.26
CA ALA A 120 48.20 -23.93 -11.40
C ALA A 120 49.22 -22.78 -11.37
N ALA A 121 48.81 -21.57 -10.94
CA ALA A 121 49.71 -20.43 -10.81
C ALA A 121 50.76 -20.65 -9.71
N GLU A 122 50.34 -21.16 -8.55
CA GLU A 122 51.25 -21.55 -7.46
C GLU A 122 52.22 -22.65 -7.90
N GLY A 123 51.72 -23.64 -8.65
CA GLY A 123 52.55 -24.71 -9.22
C GLY A 123 53.65 -24.19 -10.16
N GLU A 124 53.34 -23.29 -11.10
CA GLU A 124 54.36 -22.70 -11.98
C GLU A 124 55.34 -21.80 -11.20
N TRP A 125 54.86 -21.05 -10.21
CA TRP A 125 55.73 -20.26 -9.34
C TRP A 125 56.73 -21.13 -8.56
N ASN A 126 56.28 -22.27 -8.03
CA ASN A 126 57.16 -23.20 -7.31
C ASN A 126 58.24 -23.81 -8.22
N LYS A 127 57.91 -24.14 -9.49
CA LYS A 127 58.92 -24.57 -10.47
C LYS A 127 59.95 -23.47 -10.75
N TYR A 128 59.51 -22.22 -10.86
CA TYR A 128 60.42 -21.09 -10.99
C TYR A 128 61.33 -20.95 -9.77
N LEU A 129 60.81 -21.09 -8.55
CA LEU A 129 61.60 -21.04 -7.32
C LEU A 129 62.65 -22.16 -7.24
N GLU A 130 62.32 -23.38 -7.66
CA GLU A 130 63.29 -24.49 -7.72
C GLU A 130 64.46 -24.18 -8.67
N TYR A 131 64.17 -23.51 -9.80
CA TYR A 131 65.22 -23.05 -10.72
C TYR A 131 66.03 -21.88 -10.12
N SER A 132 65.33 -20.95 -9.46
CA SER A 132 65.92 -19.80 -8.77
C SER A 132 66.92 -20.23 -7.69
N ASP A 133 66.59 -21.25 -6.89
CA ASP A 133 67.48 -21.77 -5.85
C ASP A 133 68.81 -22.27 -6.43
N ARG A 134 68.77 -22.95 -7.59
CA ARG A 134 69.97 -23.41 -8.29
C ARG A 134 70.78 -22.24 -8.85
N LEU A 135 70.11 -21.25 -9.42
CA LEU A 135 70.73 -20.04 -9.95
C LEU A 135 71.47 -19.24 -8.87
N LEU A 136 70.85 -19.05 -7.70
CA LEU A 136 71.45 -18.30 -6.60
C LEU A 136 72.75 -18.95 -6.09
N VAL A 137 72.85 -20.29 -6.09
CA VAL A 137 74.08 -21.02 -5.73
C VAL A 137 75.23 -20.73 -6.69
N ILE A 138 74.97 -20.66 -7.99
CA ILE A 138 75.96 -20.33 -9.04
C ILE A 138 76.35 -18.85 -8.95
N SER A 139 75.36 -17.97 -8.79
CA SER A 139 75.58 -16.54 -8.59
C SER A 139 76.48 -16.27 -7.38
N ARG A 140 76.23 -16.93 -6.23
CA ARG A 140 77.03 -16.80 -5.00
C ARG A 140 78.52 -17.17 -5.18
N GLN A 141 78.84 -17.99 -6.18
CA GLN A 141 80.21 -18.36 -6.54
C GLN A 141 80.89 -17.33 -7.45
N ASN A 142 80.24 -16.19 -7.72
CA ASN A 142 80.67 -15.17 -8.68
C ASN A 142 80.85 -15.71 -10.11
N GLN A 143 80.14 -16.78 -10.46
CA GLN A 143 80.07 -17.30 -11.83
C GLN A 143 79.06 -16.49 -12.65
N THR A 144 79.29 -15.18 -12.76
CA THR A 144 78.32 -14.19 -13.27
C THR A 144 77.83 -14.50 -14.69
N GLN A 145 78.71 -14.98 -15.59
CA GLN A 145 78.29 -15.32 -16.96
C GLN A 145 77.30 -16.51 -16.98
N GLU A 146 77.59 -17.56 -16.22
CA GLU A 146 76.72 -18.75 -16.15
C GLU A 146 75.37 -18.40 -15.48
N ALA A 147 75.40 -17.66 -14.37
CA ALA A 147 74.19 -17.18 -13.71
C ALA A 147 73.36 -16.24 -14.61
N PHE A 148 74.03 -15.41 -15.42
CA PHE A 148 73.36 -14.55 -16.40
C PHE A 148 72.72 -15.35 -17.54
N ASP A 149 73.40 -16.36 -18.06
CA ASP A 149 72.83 -17.23 -19.10
C ASP A 149 71.60 -18.00 -18.58
N MET A 150 71.64 -18.44 -17.31
CA MET A 150 70.49 -19.05 -16.62
C MET A 150 69.31 -18.09 -16.48
N ILE A 151 69.54 -16.84 -16.05
CA ILE A 151 68.43 -15.90 -15.75
C ILE A 151 67.71 -15.42 -17.01
N ILE A 152 68.42 -15.27 -18.13
CA ILE A 152 67.85 -14.83 -19.41
C ILE A 152 67.23 -15.98 -20.22
N GLY A 153 67.63 -17.23 -19.94
CA GLY A 153 67.17 -18.46 -20.60
C GLY A 153 65.97 -19.10 -19.88
N ASP A 154 66.12 -20.35 -19.42
CA ASP A 154 65.03 -21.16 -18.87
C ASP A 154 64.32 -20.49 -17.67
N SER A 155 65.06 -19.78 -16.81
CA SER A 155 64.48 -19.01 -15.69
C SER A 155 63.44 -18.00 -16.17
N ARG A 156 63.71 -17.34 -17.31
CA ARG A 156 62.79 -16.37 -17.90
C ARG A 156 61.49 -17.04 -18.35
N GLN A 157 61.59 -18.20 -18.99
CA GLN A 157 60.41 -18.91 -19.44
C GLN A 157 59.53 -19.35 -18.27
N LEU A 158 60.13 -19.90 -17.21
CA LEU A 158 59.40 -20.30 -16.01
C LEU A 158 58.72 -19.12 -15.32
N PHE A 159 59.39 -17.97 -15.26
CA PHE A 159 58.79 -16.74 -14.74
C PHE A 159 57.63 -16.24 -15.62
N ASP A 160 57.82 -16.19 -16.94
CA ASP A 160 56.79 -15.74 -17.89
C ASP A 160 55.55 -16.66 -17.80
N ASP A 161 55.74 -17.96 -17.61
CA ASP A 161 54.66 -18.93 -17.39
C ASP A 161 53.93 -18.67 -16.07
N ALA A 162 54.63 -18.46 -14.96
CA ALA A 162 54.03 -18.13 -13.66
C ALA A 162 53.23 -16.82 -13.71
N SER A 163 53.82 -15.75 -14.27
CA SER A 163 53.16 -14.45 -14.46
C SER A 163 51.91 -14.57 -15.32
N SER A 164 51.99 -15.30 -16.44
CA SER A 164 50.86 -15.57 -17.33
C SER A 164 49.72 -16.32 -16.62
N ARG A 165 50.03 -17.23 -15.69
CA ARG A 165 49.01 -17.92 -14.89
C ARG A 165 48.33 -16.99 -13.88
N LEU A 166 49.08 -16.15 -13.17
CA LEU A 166 48.52 -15.15 -12.25
C LEU A 166 47.63 -14.13 -12.97
N LEU A 167 48.05 -13.64 -14.14
CA LEU A 167 47.22 -12.75 -14.97
C LEU A 167 45.93 -13.43 -15.45
N LYS A 168 45.94 -14.74 -15.71
CA LYS A 168 44.72 -15.50 -16.03
C LYS A 168 43.76 -15.59 -14.84
N VAL A 169 44.28 -15.70 -13.62
CA VAL A 169 43.46 -15.66 -12.39
C VAL A 169 42.80 -14.27 -12.24
N ALA A 170 43.57 -13.20 -12.40
CA ALA A 170 43.04 -11.83 -12.35
C ALA A 170 41.97 -11.60 -13.44
N ASP A 171 42.22 -12.04 -14.68
CA ASP A 171 41.26 -11.92 -15.79
C ASP A 171 39.98 -12.74 -15.57
N PHE A 172 40.10 -13.95 -15.00
CA PHE A 172 38.96 -14.78 -14.65
C PHE A 172 38.02 -14.06 -13.66
N ASN A 173 38.59 -13.51 -12.58
CA ASN A 173 37.80 -12.81 -11.57
C ASN A 173 37.26 -11.47 -12.07
N ARG A 174 38.01 -10.78 -12.94
CA ARG A 174 37.52 -9.57 -13.62
C ARG A 174 36.29 -9.85 -14.47
N LYS A 175 36.31 -10.93 -15.27
CA LYS A 175 35.16 -11.39 -16.07
C LYS A 175 33.99 -11.85 -15.19
N GLY A 176 34.27 -12.52 -14.09
CA GLY A 176 33.26 -12.89 -13.08
C GLY A 176 32.56 -11.66 -12.49
N SER A 177 33.33 -10.66 -12.07
CA SER A 177 32.83 -9.36 -11.58
C SER A 177 31.95 -8.64 -12.59
N GLU A 178 32.39 -8.55 -13.85
CA GLU A 178 31.62 -7.93 -14.93
C GLU A 178 30.32 -8.68 -15.20
N ALA A 179 30.37 -10.02 -15.23
CA ALA A 179 29.18 -10.85 -15.39
C ALA A 179 28.19 -10.68 -14.23
N ALA A 180 28.68 -10.62 -12.98
CA ALA A 180 27.86 -10.35 -11.80
C ALA A 180 27.20 -8.95 -11.87
N SER A 181 27.94 -7.94 -12.32
CA SER A 181 27.41 -6.58 -12.53
C SER A 181 26.31 -6.56 -13.59
N ILE A 182 26.55 -7.16 -14.76
CA ILE A 182 25.58 -7.24 -15.86
C ILE A 182 24.34 -8.02 -15.43
N HIS A 183 24.51 -9.10 -14.65
CA HIS A 183 23.39 -9.85 -14.10
C HIS A 183 22.55 -8.98 -13.17
N GLY A 184 23.20 -8.22 -12.27
CA GLY A 184 22.56 -7.26 -11.37
C GLY A 184 21.76 -6.19 -12.12
N ASP A 185 22.33 -5.60 -13.16
CA ASP A 185 21.67 -4.57 -13.98
C ASP A 185 20.44 -5.10 -14.72
N ASN A 186 20.55 -6.29 -15.31
CA ASN A 186 19.43 -6.94 -15.99
C ASN A 186 18.31 -7.31 -15.00
N LEU A 187 18.68 -7.79 -13.81
CA LEU A 187 17.73 -8.09 -12.75
C LEU A 187 17.01 -6.81 -12.30
N TYR A 188 17.74 -5.72 -12.07
CA TYR A 188 17.18 -4.41 -11.75
C TYR A 188 16.19 -3.95 -12.83
N GLY A 189 16.60 -3.95 -14.10
CA GLY A 189 15.76 -3.50 -15.21
C GLY A 189 14.47 -4.31 -15.35
N ARG A 190 14.54 -5.64 -15.16
CA ARG A 190 13.35 -6.52 -15.18
C ARG A 190 12.43 -6.24 -14.00
N LEU A 191 12.97 -6.14 -12.78
CA LEU A 191 12.20 -5.89 -11.58
C LEU A 191 11.55 -4.49 -11.60
N ALA A 192 12.27 -3.47 -12.08
CA ALA A 192 11.74 -2.12 -12.24
C ALA A 192 10.50 -2.09 -13.17
N LYS A 193 10.56 -2.78 -14.31
CA LYS A 193 9.42 -2.90 -15.24
C LYS A 193 8.22 -3.59 -14.59
N ILE A 194 8.45 -4.72 -13.93
CA ILE A 194 7.39 -5.45 -13.20
C ILE A 194 6.78 -4.54 -12.12
N LYS A 195 7.59 -3.78 -11.38
CA LYS A 195 7.10 -2.85 -10.37
C LYS A 195 6.22 -1.76 -10.93
N ILE A 196 6.60 -1.14 -12.04
CA ILE A 196 5.76 -0.12 -12.69
C ILE A 196 4.40 -0.73 -13.05
N ILE A 197 4.38 -1.93 -13.65
CA ILE A 197 3.14 -2.62 -14.00
C ILE A 197 2.28 -2.90 -12.77
N THR A 198 2.89 -3.44 -11.70
CA THR A 198 2.18 -3.76 -10.45
C THR A 198 1.63 -2.50 -9.77
N ILE A 199 2.38 -1.40 -9.74
CA ILE A 199 1.93 -0.11 -9.20
C ILE A 199 0.76 0.43 -10.02
N CYS A 200 0.85 0.43 -11.35
CA CYS A 200 -0.23 0.86 -12.24
C CYS A 200 -1.49 0.00 -12.06
N LEU A 201 -1.33 -1.31 -11.91
CA LEU A 201 -2.45 -2.23 -11.73
C LEU A 201 -3.14 -2.04 -10.38
N ILE A 202 -2.38 -1.99 -9.28
CA ILE A 202 -2.93 -1.78 -7.92
C ILE A 202 -3.59 -0.40 -7.82
N SER A 203 -2.92 0.65 -8.30
CA SER A 203 -3.49 2.00 -8.30
C SER A 203 -4.75 2.07 -9.18
N GLY A 204 -4.74 1.45 -10.36
CA GLY A 204 -5.92 1.36 -11.23
C GLY A 204 -7.10 0.67 -10.56
N ILE A 205 -6.89 -0.46 -9.90
CA ILE A 205 -7.95 -1.17 -9.16
C ILE A 205 -8.50 -0.30 -8.03
N ILE A 206 -7.62 0.34 -7.24
CA ILE A 206 -8.03 1.23 -6.15
C ILE A 206 -8.83 2.41 -6.72
N SER A 207 -8.37 3.05 -7.80
CA SER A 207 -9.09 4.14 -8.46
C SER A 207 -10.48 3.71 -8.94
N LEU A 208 -10.62 2.53 -9.56
CA LEU A 208 -11.92 2.00 -9.98
C LEU A 208 -12.83 1.73 -8.78
N LEU A 209 -12.30 1.18 -7.68
CA LEU A 209 -13.05 0.95 -6.44
C LEU A 209 -13.53 2.27 -5.83
N VAL A 210 -12.67 3.29 -5.78
CA VAL A 210 -13.03 4.64 -5.31
C VAL A 210 -14.15 5.23 -6.16
N LEU A 211 -14.02 5.20 -7.49
CA LEU A 211 -15.06 5.70 -8.40
C LEU A 211 -16.38 4.95 -8.21
N TYR A 212 -16.32 3.63 -8.04
CA TYR A 212 -17.50 2.82 -7.77
C TYR A 212 -18.21 3.23 -6.47
N ILE A 213 -17.45 3.42 -5.37
CA ILE A 213 -18.01 3.85 -4.08
C ILE A 213 -18.61 5.25 -4.18
N ILE A 214 -17.93 6.19 -4.87
CA ILE A 214 -18.45 7.53 -5.11
C ILE A 214 -19.79 7.45 -5.83
N MET A 215 -19.88 6.69 -6.94
CA MET A 215 -21.12 6.55 -7.69
C MET A 215 -22.23 5.84 -6.89
N ALA A 216 -21.88 4.91 -6.01
CA ALA A 216 -22.82 4.20 -5.14
C ALA A 216 -23.41 5.08 -4.04
N ILE A 217 -22.73 6.17 -3.65
CA ILE A 217 -23.20 7.11 -2.62
C ILE A 217 -23.83 8.36 -3.27
N ASP A 218 -23.14 8.98 -4.22
CA ASP A 218 -23.52 10.27 -4.81
C ASP A 218 -24.86 10.21 -5.55
N LYS A 219 -25.10 9.16 -6.35
CA LYS A 219 -26.35 9.02 -7.12
C LYS A 219 -27.60 8.96 -6.23
N PRO A 220 -27.70 8.04 -5.23
CA PRO A 220 -28.91 7.98 -4.40
C PRO A 220 -29.06 9.18 -3.46
N VAL A 221 -27.95 9.78 -2.99
CA VAL A 221 -28.01 11.03 -2.21
C VAL A 221 -28.57 12.17 -3.06
N LYS A 222 -28.13 12.35 -4.30
CA LYS A 222 -28.70 13.36 -5.21
C LYS A 222 -30.19 13.14 -5.48
N ALA A 223 -30.60 11.89 -5.73
CA ALA A 223 -32.00 11.56 -5.93
C ALA A 223 -32.86 11.88 -4.69
N LEU A 224 -32.34 11.61 -3.49
CA LEU A 224 -33.00 11.95 -2.22
C LEU A 224 -33.15 13.47 -2.04
N VAL A 225 -32.10 14.24 -2.34
CA VAL A 225 -32.13 15.72 -2.29
C VAL A 225 -33.15 16.27 -3.29
N GLU A 226 -33.17 15.76 -4.51
CA GLU A 226 -34.11 16.22 -5.53
C GLU A 226 -35.56 15.89 -5.17
N GLY A 227 -35.84 14.68 -4.70
CA GLY A 227 -37.20 14.29 -4.32
C GLY A 227 -37.70 15.04 -3.08
N THR A 228 -36.86 15.26 -2.06
CA THR A 228 -37.25 16.08 -0.90
C THR A 228 -37.47 17.54 -1.27
N ARG A 229 -36.74 18.09 -2.25
CA ARG A 229 -37.01 19.44 -2.79
C ARG A 229 -38.37 19.55 -3.48
N LYS A 230 -38.80 18.52 -4.20
CA LYS A 230 -40.15 18.49 -4.81
C LYS A 230 -41.24 18.46 -3.76
N VAL A 231 -41.08 17.63 -2.73
CA VAL A 231 -41.98 17.56 -1.58
C VAL A 231 -42.07 18.91 -0.86
N ALA A 232 -40.94 19.59 -0.67
CA ALA A 232 -40.91 20.93 -0.06
C ALA A 232 -41.67 21.98 -0.90
N ASN A 233 -41.78 21.79 -2.22
CA ASN A 233 -42.57 22.63 -3.12
C ASN A 233 -44.05 22.21 -3.22
N GLY A 234 -44.50 21.24 -2.41
CA GLY A 234 -45.87 20.76 -2.37
C GLY A 234 -46.21 19.61 -3.34
N ASP A 235 -45.22 19.06 -4.04
CA ASP A 235 -45.41 17.88 -4.91
C ASP A 235 -45.27 16.58 -4.09
N LEU A 236 -46.42 16.00 -3.71
CA LEU A 236 -46.53 14.76 -2.94
C LEU A 236 -46.74 13.51 -3.80
N GLU A 237 -46.73 13.63 -5.12
CA GLU A 237 -46.80 12.47 -6.04
C GLU A 237 -45.42 11.83 -6.28
N VAL A 238 -44.37 12.35 -5.64
CA VAL A 238 -43.00 11.86 -5.77
C VAL A 238 -42.80 10.56 -4.99
N HIS A 239 -42.18 9.58 -5.64
CA HIS A 239 -41.68 8.36 -5.01
C HIS A 239 -40.18 8.22 -5.20
N LEU A 240 -39.43 8.08 -4.10
CA LEU A 240 -37.98 7.91 -4.15
C LEU A 240 -37.63 6.44 -4.45
N PRO A 241 -36.91 6.13 -5.55
CA PRO A 241 -36.78 4.76 -6.05
C PRO A 241 -35.65 3.94 -5.40
N TYR A 242 -34.84 4.53 -4.52
CA TYR A 242 -33.66 3.86 -3.98
C TYR A 242 -34.01 2.82 -2.92
N ARG A 243 -33.75 1.54 -3.23
CA ARG A 243 -33.91 0.41 -2.31
C ARG A 243 -32.55 -0.21 -1.99
N SER A 244 -32.17 -0.18 -0.72
CA SER A 244 -30.96 -0.79 -0.15
C SER A 244 -31.18 -1.09 1.34
N GLU A 245 -30.40 -1.99 1.91
CA GLU A 245 -30.33 -2.22 3.36
C GLU A 245 -29.37 -1.25 4.07
N ASP A 246 -28.67 -0.40 3.31
CA ASP A 246 -27.75 0.60 3.85
C ASP A 246 -28.47 1.83 4.44
N GLU A 247 -27.69 2.72 5.06
CA GLU A 247 -28.23 3.92 5.72
C GLU A 247 -29.03 4.82 4.76
N ILE A 248 -28.66 4.86 3.48
CA ILE A 248 -29.38 5.66 2.46
C ILE A 248 -30.70 4.99 2.10
N GLY A 249 -30.75 3.66 2.04
CA GLY A 249 -31.97 2.91 1.79
C GLY A 249 -32.97 3.02 2.94
N ILE A 250 -32.47 2.93 4.18
CA ILE A 250 -33.27 3.17 5.39
C ILE A 250 -33.84 4.59 5.39
N LEU A 251 -33.00 5.60 5.12
CA LEU A 251 -33.44 7.00 5.05
C LEU A 251 -34.46 7.23 3.92
N THR A 252 -34.24 6.64 2.74
CA THR A 252 -35.17 6.73 1.61
C THR A 252 -36.53 6.16 1.96
N ASN A 253 -36.56 5.02 2.64
CA ASN A 253 -37.80 4.40 3.10
C ASN A 253 -38.53 5.28 4.12
N SER A 254 -37.82 5.84 5.10
CA SER A 254 -38.40 6.77 6.08
C SER A 254 -38.98 8.03 5.43
N VAL A 255 -38.31 8.58 4.41
CA VAL A 255 -38.83 9.74 3.66
C VAL A 255 -40.06 9.36 2.84
N ASN A 256 -40.07 8.21 2.16
CA ASN A 256 -41.26 7.75 1.44
C ASN A 256 -42.48 7.57 2.36
N GLN A 257 -42.28 7.04 3.58
CA GLN A 257 -43.36 6.92 4.58
C GLN A 257 -43.87 8.29 5.06
N LEU A 258 -42.99 9.29 5.17
CA LEU A 258 -43.38 10.68 5.48
C LEU A 258 -44.22 11.28 4.35
N ILE A 259 -43.80 11.11 3.09
CA ILE A 259 -44.54 11.60 1.90
C ILE A 259 -45.93 10.98 1.86
N GLU A 260 -46.03 9.66 2.05
CA GLU A 260 -47.30 8.93 2.06
C GLU A 260 -48.23 9.44 3.17
N ARG A 261 -47.70 9.70 4.36
CA ARG A 261 -48.48 10.28 5.46
C ARG A 261 -48.97 11.70 5.16
N LEU A 262 -48.11 12.55 4.61
CA LEU A 262 -48.50 13.91 4.21
C LEU A 262 -49.59 13.86 3.14
N LYS A 263 -49.48 12.94 2.18
CA LYS A 263 -50.49 12.74 1.14
C LYS A 263 -51.84 12.34 1.73
N HIS A 264 -51.85 11.37 2.65
CA HIS A 264 -53.08 10.98 3.36
C HIS A 264 -53.73 12.15 4.12
N ILE A 265 -52.94 12.94 4.86
CA ILE A 265 -53.44 14.13 5.59
C ILE A 265 -54.06 15.14 4.61
N ILE A 266 -53.35 15.49 3.53
CA ILE A 266 -53.84 16.48 2.56
C ILE A 266 -55.09 15.99 1.82
N ASP A 267 -55.17 14.71 1.47
CA ASP A 267 -56.34 14.16 0.79
C ASP A 267 -57.56 14.07 1.73
N ASP A 268 -57.36 13.78 3.00
CA ASP A 268 -58.43 13.81 4.01
C ASP A 268 -58.87 15.25 4.32
N GLU A 269 -57.96 16.22 4.40
CA GLU A 269 -58.32 17.64 4.50
C GLU A 269 -59.17 18.09 3.32
N LYS A 270 -58.78 17.76 2.08
CA LYS A 270 -59.58 18.06 0.87
C LYS A 270 -60.97 17.43 0.94
N TYR A 271 -61.07 16.20 1.45
CA TYR A 271 -62.35 15.52 1.65
C TYR A 271 -63.21 16.25 2.68
N LEU A 272 -62.68 16.53 3.88
CA LEU A 272 -63.39 17.22 4.95
C LEU A 272 -63.85 18.62 4.53
N PHE A 273 -63.01 19.38 3.82
CA PHE A 273 -63.41 20.71 3.31
C PHE A 273 -64.49 20.65 2.23
N ARG A 274 -64.51 19.60 1.38
CA ARG A 274 -65.58 19.40 0.39
C ARG A 274 -66.93 19.14 1.06
N GLU A 275 -66.93 18.35 2.12
CA GLU A 275 -68.13 18.04 2.90
C GLU A 275 -68.64 19.27 3.65
N ILE A 276 -67.73 20.05 4.27
CA ILE A 276 -68.05 21.38 4.84
C ILE A 276 -68.71 22.28 3.77
N GLY A 277 -68.12 22.35 2.57
CA GLY A 277 -68.65 23.14 1.46
C GLY A 277 -70.01 22.66 0.94
N SER A 278 -70.33 21.37 1.16
CA SER A 278 -71.63 20.77 0.83
C SER A 278 -72.62 20.84 2.00
N GLU A 279 -72.29 21.60 3.05
CA GLU A 279 -73.04 21.74 4.30
C GLU A 279 -73.28 20.42 5.06
N ASN A 280 -72.40 19.44 4.87
CA ASN A 280 -72.39 18.18 5.63
C ASN A 280 -71.36 18.27 6.77
N PHE A 281 -71.84 18.54 7.98
CA PHE A 281 -70.99 18.78 9.15
C PHE A 281 -70.86 17.58 10.10
N GLU A 282 -71.52 16.45 9.78
CA GLU A 282 -71.43 15.22 10.59
C GLU A 282 -70.33 14.25 10.10
N VAL A 283 -69.62 14.62 9.03
CA VAL A 283 -68.53 13.81 8.48
C VAL A 283 -67.34 13.71 9.44
N LYS A 284 -66.64 12.58 9.38
CA LYS A 284 -65.41 12.32 10.15
C LYS A 284 -64.23 12.05 9.22
N SER A 285 -63.03 12.27 9.76
CA SER A 285 -61.77 11.93 9.09
C SER A 285 -61.73 10.45 8.70
N THR A 286 -61.25 10.19 7.50
CA THR A 286 -61.00 8.84 6.97
C THR A 286 -59.62 8.31 7.36
N CYS A 287 -58.71 9.16 7.83
CA CYS A 287 -57.34 8.80 8.19
C CYS A 287 -56.88 9.39 9.54
N GLU A 288 -57.74 9.36 10.57
CA GLU A 288 -57.44 9.92 11.91
C GLU A 288 -56.07 9.47 12.47
N HIS A 289 -55.68 8.22 12.20
CA HIS A 289 -54.39 7.66 12.62
C HIS A 289 -53.15 8.35 12.03
N ALA A 290 -53.29 9.12 10.94
CA ALA A 290 -52.21 9.89 10.32
C ALA A 290 -51.92 11.21 11.04
N TYR A 291 -52.92 11.79 11.74
CA TYR A 291 -52.81 13.04 12.49
C TYR A 291 -52.19 12.83 13.88
N ARG A 292 -50.92 12.41 13.92
CA ARG A 292 -50.16 12.20 15.18
C ARG A 292 -49.15 13.31 15.44
N GLY A 293 -48.81 13.51 16.72
CA GLY A 293 -47.84 14.54 17.13
C GLY A 293 -48.30 15.93 16.70
N ASP A 294 -47.41 16.68 16.04
CA ASP A 294 -47.67 18.05 15.60
C ASP A 294 -48.76 18.17 14.52
N PHE A 295 -49.18 17.06 13.90
CA PHE A 295 -50.32 17.07 12.96
C PHE A 295 -51.69 17.00 13.66
N ALA A 296 -51.76 16.53 14.91
CA ALA A 296 -53.04 16.35 15.63
C ALA A 296 -53.88 17.65 15.78
N PRO A 297 -53.29 18.83 16.06
CA PRO A 297 -54.04 20.08 16.18
C PRO A 297 -54.79 20.48 14.90
N ILE A 298 -54.36 20.02 13.73
CA ILE A 298 -54.98 20.34 12.45
C ILE A 298 -56.38 19.69 12.38
N LEU A 299 -56.45 18.39 12.65
CA LEU A 299 -57.73 17.67 12.67
C LEU A 299 -58.67 18.21 13.75
N TYR A 300 -58.14 18.56 14.93
CA TYR A 300 -58.93 19.21 15.99
C TYR A 300 -59.52 20.56 15.52
N SER A 301 -58.73 21.37 14.81
CA SER A 301 -59.20 22.66 14.31
C SER A 301 -60.30 22.51 13.27
N ILE A 302 -60.18 21.53 12.35
CA ILE A 302 -61.19 21.24 11.33
C ILE A 302 -62.47 20.72 11.98
N THR A 303 -62.37 19.74 12.88
CA THR A 303 -63.54 19.19 13.59
C THR A 303 -64.23 20.23 14.48
N GLY A 304 -63.47 21.07 15.18
CA GLY A 304 -64.01 22.19 15.95
C GLY A 304 -64.72 23.23 15.07
N LEU A 305 -64.20 23.50 13.87
CA LEU A 305 -64.86 24.36 12.88
C LEU A 305 -66.16 23.74 12.37
N MET A 306 -66.17 22.44 12.06
CA MET A 306 -67.39 21.71 11.67
C MET A 306 -68.48 21.80 12.74
N SER A 307 -68.16 21.57 14.02
CA SER A 307 -69.13 21.67 15.11
C SER A 307 -69.73 23.08 15.24
N ARG A 308 -68.91 24.13 15.08
CA ARG A 308 -69.39 25.52 15.12
C ARG A 308 -70.30 25.86 13.95
N LEU A 309 -69.98 25.37 12.75
CA LEU A 309 -70.80 25.57 11.55
C LEU A 309 -72.12 24.81 11.64
N ASP A 310 -72.11 23.58 12.16
CA ASP A 310 -73.33 22.81 12.43
C ASP A 310 -74.25 23.52 13.43
N ALA A 311 -73.69 24.01 14.54
CA ALA A 311 -74.43 24.80 15.52
C ALA A 311 -75.00 26.09 14.91
N ALA A 312 -74.23 26.77 14.05
CA ALA A 312 -74.69 27.98 13.36
C ALA A 312 -75.83 27.69 12.37
N LYS A 313 -75.76 26.60 11.59
CA LYS A 313 -76.83 26.14 10.69
C LYS A 313 -78.10 25.82 11.48
N LYS A 314 -78.00 25.03 12.55
CA LYS A 314 -79.12 24.72 13.45
C LYS A 314 -79.74 25.97 14.08
N ARG A 315 -78.93 26.98 14.45
CA ARG A 315 -79.41 28.28 14.97
C ARG A 315 -80.17 29.07 13.90
N LYS A 316 -79.69 29.08 12.65
CA LYS A 316 -80.37 29.73 11.53
C LYS A 316 -81.71 29.05 11.21
N GLU A 317 -81.76 27.72 11.26
CA GLU A 317 -82.97 26.92 11.05
C GLU A 317 -84.00 27.08 12.20
N ARG A 318 -83.54 27.33 13.43
CA ARG A 318 -84.41 27.49 14.62
C ARG A 318 -85.01 28.89 14.81
N GLY A 319 -84.62 29.89 14.02
CA GLY A 319 -85.07 31.27 14.17
C GLY A 319 -84.40 31.98 15.37
N GLY A 320 -83.85 33.17 15.13
CA GLY A 320 -82.96 33.84 16.08
C GLY A 320 -83.59 34.18 17.44
N SER A 321 -83.20 33.46 18.48
CA SER A 321 -83.16 33.89 19.89
C SER A 321 -82.56 32.79 20.77
N ALA A 322 -81.31 32.95 21.22
CA ALA A 322 -80.69 32.38 22.44
C ALA A 322 -79.15 32.32 22.29
N GLY A 323 -78.50 33.48 22.21
CA GLY A 323 -77.03 33.56 22.19
C GLY A 323 -76.54 34.11 23.53
N THR A 324 -76.04 33.25 24.43
CA THR A 324 -74.99 33.60 25.43
C THR A 324 -74.66 32.43 26.36
N ALA A 325 -75.64 31.69 26.89
CA ALA A 325 -75.40 30.67 27.92
C ALA A 325 -74.79 29.34 27.42
N GLU A 326 -74.99 28.99 26.16
CA GLU A 326 -74.51 27.72 25.59
C GLU A 326 -73.03 27.78 25.17
N ASN A 327 -72.56 28.97 24.77
CA ASN A 327 -71.18 29.20 24.32
C ASN A 327 -70.15 28.99 25.44
N GLU A 328 -70.45 29.35 26.69
CA GLU A 328 -69.50 29.16 27.81
C GLU A 328 -69.33 27.69 28.20
N LYS A 329 -70.39 26.88 28.10
CA LYS A 329 -70.32 25.45 28.44
C LYS A 329 -69.55 24.64 27.40
N GLU A 330 -69.70 24.96 26.13
CA GLU A 330 -69.02 24.27 25.03
C GLU A 330 -67.52 24.59 24.99
N GLU A 331 -67.12 25.84 25.26
CA GLU A 331 -65.71 26.23 25.35
C GLU A 331 -65.01 25.59 26.57
N LEU A 332 -65.70 25.47 27.72
CA LEU A 332 -65.19 24.78 28.91
C LEU A 332 -65.02 23.28 28.70
N ALA A 333 -65.95 22.63 28.00
CA ALA A 333 -65.86 21.21 27.66
C ALA A 333 -64.70 20.93 26.68
N GLN A 334 -64.52 21.78 25.66
CA GLN A 334 -63.40 21.69 24.72
C GLN A 334 -62.05 21.89 25.41
N ARG A 335 -61.93 22.85 26.32
CA ARG A 335 -60.70 23.06 27.12
C ARG A 335 -60.39 21.90 28.09
N ALA A 336 -61.40 21.17 28.57
CA ALA A 336 -61.22 20.02 29.44
C ALA A 336 -60.70 18.80 28.67
N VAL A 337 -61.27 18.52 27.49
CA VAL A 337 -60.82 17.43 26.60
C VAL A 337 -59.41 17.69 26.08
N CYS A 338 -59.10 18.95 25.71
CA CYS A 338 -57.75 19.33 25.27
C CYS A 338 -56.69 19.10 26.38
N ARG A 339 -57.06 19.29 27.66
CA ARG A 339 -56.19 19.02 28.81
C ARG A 339 -55.94 17.53 29.05
N GLU A 340 -56.95 16.68 28.84
CA GLU A 340 -56.84 15.22 28.97
C GLU A 340 -55.93 14.61 27.90
N ILE A 341 -56.12 14.98 26.63
CA ILE A 341 -55.37 14.40 25.50
C ILE A 341 -53.91 14.89 25.49
N THR A 342 -53.65 16.15 25.85
CA THR A 342 -52.28 16.67 26.01
C THR A 342 -51.55 15.95 27.16
N LYS A 343 -52.27 15.56 28.22
CA LYS A 343 -51.72 14.76 29.32
C LYS A 343 -51.40 13.33 28.88
N HIS A 344 -52.26 12.74 28.06
CA HIS A 344 -52.07 11.38 27.55
C HIS A 344 -50.90 11.29 26.56
N GLY A 345 -50.80 12.24 25.62
CA GLY A 345 -49.68 12.31 24.69
C GLY A 345 -48.33 12.55 25.37
N ARG A 346 -48.29 13.36 26.43
CA ARG A 346 -47.06 13.60 27.22
C ARG A 346 -46.61 12.37 28.02
N ARG A 347 -47.55 11.59 28.56
CA ARG A 347 -47.26 10.34 29.29
C ARG A 347 -46.73 9.21 28.39
N GLU A 348 -47.18 9.14 27.13
CA GLU A 348 -46.66 8.16 26.18
C GLU A 348 -45.25 8.53 25.68
N MET A 349 -44.95 9.82 25.58
CA MET A 349 -43.62 10.34 25.24
C MET A 349 -42.59 10.07 26.35
N ASP A 350 -42.94 10.34 27.62
CA ASP A 350 -42.08 10.05 28.79
C ASP A 350 -41.84 8.54 29.02
N ALA A 351 -42.76 7.68 28.56
CA ALA A 351 -42.62 6.23 28.63
C ALA A 351 -41.74 5.66 27.50
N SER A 352 -41.63 6.37 26.37
CA SER A 352 -40.76 5.99 25.26
C SER A 352 -39.30 6.41 25.49
N ASP A 353 -39.07 7.54 26.17
CA ASP A 353 -37.72 8.06 26.47
C ASP A 353 -36.99 7.27 27.58
N LYS A 354 -37.72 6.47 28.37
CA LYS A 354 -37.16 5.55 29.39
C LYS A 354 -36.83 4.15 28.88
N LYS A 355 -37.05 3.85 27.59
CA LYS A 355 -36.80 2.54 26.98
C LYS A 355 -35.85 2.57 25.75
N GLY A 356 -35.21 3.71 25.48
CA GLY A 356 -34.22 3.89 24.41
C GLY A 356 -32.79 3.84 24.93
#